data_AF-A0A1F1UX89-F1
#
_entry.id   AF-A0A1F1UX89-F1
#
_cell.length_a   1.000
_cell.length_b   1.000
_cell.length_c   1.000
_cell.angle_alpha   90.00
_cell.angle_beta   90.00
_cell.angle_gamma   90.00
#
_symmetry.space_group_name_H-M   'P 1'
#
loop_
_entity.id
_entity.type
_entity.pdbx_description
1 polymer ?
#
loop_
_entity_poly.entity_id
_entity_poly.type
_entity_poly.pdbx_seq_one_letter_code
_entity_poly.pdbx_strand_id
1 'polypeptide(L)'
;MRKTTIAAALACSLALGVAAPAHAAPESPVPTTTTTSKPETPSEGLSDGAIAAIAVTSILAVLGIGAGATFWAVQQRIIPNPLPGIIPGPPAKNPAPKPAPAPKPAPKPAPAPKPAPAPKPAPAPAPKQAPAPARSGKLPANGHYKSCAEARRAGVTPIYSHEPGYRSKLDRDGDGVACE
;
A
#
# COMPACT_ATOMS: atom_id res chain seq x y z
N MET A 1 17.25 -25.74 3.37
CA MET A 1 18.30 -26.50 4.08
C MET A 1 18.74 -25.73 5.31
N ARG A 2 18.45 -26.23 6.52
CA ARG A 2 19.23 -26.05 7.75
C ARG A 2 18.82 -27.19 8.67
N LYS A 3 19.76 -28.13 8.84
CA LYS A 3 19.64 -29.32 9.69
C LYS A 3 19.82 -28.91 11.14
N THR A 4 18.92 -29.33 12.03
CA THR A 4 19.17 -29.40 13.47
C THR A 4 18.54 -30.67 14.01
N THR A 5 19.35 -31.73 14.00
CA THR A 5 19.23 -32.91 14.85
C THR A 5 19.45 -32.50 16.31
N ILE A 6 18.48 -32.76 17.18
CA ILE A 6 18.71 -32.83 18.62
C ILE A 6 18.03 -34.09 19.13
N ALA A 7 18.88 -35.10 19.40
CA ALA A 7 18.57 -36.20 20.27
C ALA A 7 18.43 -35.68 21.70
N ALA A 8 17.36 -36.04 22.40
CA ALA A 8 17.25 -35.85 23.84
C ALA A 8 17.08 -37.22 24.48
N ALA A 9 18.14 -37.61 25.18
CA ALA A 9 18.30 -38.84 25.90
C ALA A 9 17.40 -38.89 27.16
N LEU A 10 16.78 -40.05 27.32
CA LEU A 10 16.77 -40.89 28.52
C LEU A 10 17.48 -40.32 29.78
N ALA A 11 16.71 -40.10 30.85
CA ALA A 11 17.08 -40.29 32.27
C ALA A 11 15.77 -40.12 33.08
N CYS A 12 15.13 -41.18 33.59
CA CYS A 12 15.48 -41.96 34.78
C CYS A 12 15.52 -41.13 36.08
N SER A 13 14.67 -41.57 37.01
CA SER A 13 14.68 -41.31 38.46
C SER A 13 14.26 -39.93 38.95
N LEU A 14 13.06 -39.86 39.54
CA LEU A 14 12.87 -39.10 40.77
C LEU A 14 11.70 -39.69 41.59
N ALA A 15 12.05 -40.65 42.44
CA ALA A 15 11.40 -40.78 43.72
C ALA A 15 11.97 -39.69 44.62
N LEU A 16 11.15 -38.73 45.07
CA LEU A 16 11.44 -37.92 46.25
C LEU A 16 10.12 -37.67 46.97
N GLY A 17 9.99 -38.25 48.16
CA GLY A 17 8.99 -37.83 49.14
C GLY A 17 9.24 -36.39 49.55
N VAL A 18 8.16 -35.63 49.71
CA VAL A 18 8.17 -34.33 50.39
C VAL A 18 7.20 -34.43 51.56
N ALA A 19 7.79 -34.34 52.74
CA ALA A 19 7.15 -34.23 54.03
C ALA A 19 6.30 -32.95 54.13
N ALA A 20 5.14 -33.04 54.75
CA ALA A 20 4.37 -31.90 55.23
C ALA A 20 4.79 -31.52 56.66
N PRO A 21 4.85 -30.22 57.03
CA PRO A 21 5.36 -29.78 58.32
C PRO A 21 4.30 -29.74 59.43
N ALA A 22 4.84 -29.72 60.64
CA ALA A 22 4.21 -29.84 61.95
C ALA A 22 3.01 -28.94 62.25
N HIS A 23 2.09 -29.47 63.07
CA HIS A 23 1.40 -28.71 64.10
C HIS A 23 1.72 -29.34 65.47
N ALA A 24 2.32 -28.54 66.34
CA ALA A 24 2.69 -28.88 67.70
C ALA A 24 1.57 -28.46 68.68
N ALA A 25 1.25 -29.33 69.64
CA ALA A 25 0.79 -28.97 70.99
C ALA A 25 0.79 -30.25 71.89
N PRO A 26 0.92 -30.14 73.23
CA PRO A 26 1.83 -30.98 74.01
C PRO A 26 1.14 -31.87 75.08
N GLU A 27 1.81 -32.95 75.51
CA GLU A 27 1.93 -33.38 76.93
C GLU A 27 2.84 -34.63 77.08
N SER A 28 3.71 -34.61 78.09
CA SER A 28 4.73 -35.62 78.49
C SER A 28 4.13 -36.79 79.33
N PRO A 29 4.87 -37.72 80.01
CA PRO A 29 6.19 -38.36 79.81
C PRO A 29 6.24 -39.93 80.03
N VAL A 30 7.17 -40.64 79.34
CA VAL A 30 8.09 -41.75 79.85
C VAL A 30 7.49 -43.16 80.19
N PRO A 31 8.23 -44.32 80.27
CA PRO A 31 9.57 -44.76 79.79
C PRO A 31 9.62 -46.05 78.92
N THR A 32 10.73 -46.16 78.19
CA THR A 32 11.58 -47.33 77.83
C THR A 32 11.15 -48.75 78.23
N THR A 33 11.07 -49.66 77.25
CA THR A 33 11.64 -51.02 77.36
C THR A 33 12.31 -51.45 76.05
N THR A 34 13.58 -51.78 76.15
CA THR A 34 14.40 -52.43 75.14
C THR A 34 13.98 -53.91 75.02
N THR A 35 13.72 -54.40 73.81
CA THR A 35 13.87 -55.82 73.48
C THR A 35 14.35 -55.98 72.04
N THR A 36 15.63 -56.33 71.93
CA THR A 36 16.27 -56.92 70.75
C THR A 36 15.66 -58.28 70.49
N SER A 37 15.08 -58.53 69.30
CA SER A 37 14.94 -59.87 68.71
C SER A 37 14.54 -59.80 67.22
N LYS A 38 15.47 -60.22 66.35
CA LYS A 38 15.26 -60.97 65.09
C LYS A 38 14.62 -60.26 63.86
N PRO A 39 15.21 -60.39 62.65
CA PRO A 39 14.60 -59.89 61.43
C PRO A 39 13.57 -60.92 60.95
N GLU A 40 12.30 -60.72 61.31
CA GLU A 40 11.21 -61.45 60.67
C GLU A 40 10.85 -60.70 59.40
N THR A 41 11.16 -61.33 58.26
CA THR A 41 10.62 -60.95 56.96
C THR A 41 9.10 -61.14 57.05
N PRO A 42 8.29 -60.09 56.94
CA PRO A 42 6.87 -60.29 56.70
C PRO A 42 6.79 -60.72 55.24
N SER A 43 6.81 -62.02 54.98
CA SER A 43 6.07 -62.55 53.85
C SER A 43 4.59 -62.43 54.22
N GLU A 44 4.12 -61.18 54.26
CA GLU A 44 2.71 -60.85 54.24
C GLU A 44 2.25 -61.25 52.83
N GLY A 45 1.85 -62.52 52.70
CA GLY A 45 1.17 -63.01 51.52
C GLY A 45 -0.02 -62.11 51.31
N LEU A 46 0.08 -61.25 50.30
CA LEU A 46 -0.96 -60.34 49.87
C LEU A 46 -2.23 -61.18 49.76
N SER A 47 -3.21 -60.94 50.63
CA SER A 47 -4.38 -61.82 50.75
C SER A 47 -5.04 -61.99 49.38
N ASP A 48 -5.65 -63.15 49.10
CA ASP A 48 -6.28 -63.38 47.79
C ASP A 48 -7.28 -62.25 47.44
N GLY A 49 -7.93 -61.69 48.46
CA GLY A 49 -8.77 -60.50 48.33
C GLY A 49 -8.00 -59.21 47.97
N ALA A 50 -6.79 -59.00 48.52
CA ALA A 50 -5.93 -57.88 48.15
C ALA A 50 -5.32 -58.05 46.74
N ILE A 51 -4.93 -59.27 46.35
CA ILE A 51 -4.48 -59.57 44.99
C ILE A 51 -5.64 -59.35 44.00
N ALA A 52 -6.84 -59.84 44.32
CA ALA A 52 -8.03 -59.61 43.50
C ALA A 52 -8.39 -58.13 43.41
N ALA A 53 -8.30 -57.38 44.51
CA ALA A 53 -8.55 -55.94 44.52
C ALA A 53 -7.51 -55.17 43.69
N ILE A 54 -6.23 -55.51 43.79
CA ILE A 54 -5.16 -54.90 43.00
C ILE A 54 -5.32 -55.24 41.52
N ALA A 55 -5.68 -56.49 41.18
CA ALA A 55 -5.92 -56.90 39.80
C ALA A 55 -7.12 -56.15 39.20
N VAL A 56 -8.24 -56.05 39.92
CA VAL A 56 -9.45 -55.36 39.44
C VAL A 56 -9.19 -53.86 39.29
N THR A 57 -8.55 -53.22 40.27
CA THR A 57 -8.22 -51.79 40.20
C THR A 57 -7.24 -51.49 39.07
N SER A 58 -6.24 -52.34 38.86
CA SER A 58 -5.30 -52.19 37.73
C SER A 58 -6.01 -52.34 36.39
N ILE A 59 -6.91 -53.32 36.23
CA ILE A 59 -7.68 -53.51 35.00
C ILE A 59 -8.57 -52.28 34.73
N LEU A 60 -9.29 -51.78 35.73
CA LEU A 60 -10.13 -50.59 35.59
C LEU A 60 -9.30 -49.34 35.24
N ALA A 61 -8.12 -49.19 35.84
CA ALA A 61 -7.22 -48.09 35.51
C ALA A 61 -6.72 -48.17 34.05
N VAL A 62 -6.31 -49.35 33.59
CA VAL A 62 -5.86 -49.55 32.19
C VAL A 62 -7.00 -49.29 31.20
N LEU A 63 -8.21 -49.77 31.49
CA LEU A 63 -9.39 -49.52 30.64
C LEU A 63 -9.74 -48.02 30.59
N GLY A 64 -9.67 -47.32 31.73
CA GLY A 64 -9.88 -45.88 31.80
C GLY A 64 -8.87 -45.08 30.97
N ILE A 65 -7.59 -45.43 31.06
CA ILE A 65 -6.51 -44.78 30.28
C ILE A 65 -6.68 -45.04 28.78
N GLY A 66 -7.02 -46.27 28.39
CA GLY A 66 -7.27 -46.62 26.98
C GLY A 66 -8.44 -45.86 26.37
N ALA A 67 -9.54 -45.67 27.12
CA ALA A 67 -10.69 -44.88 26.68
C ALA A 67 -10.34 -43.39 26.54
N GLY A 68 -9.57 -42.83 27.48
CA GLY A 68 -9.10 -41.44 27.40
C GLY A 68 -8.14 -41.20 26.23
N ALA A 69 -7.20 -42.12 26.00
CA ALA A 69 -6.22 -42.00 24.91
C ALA A 69 -6.87 -42.10 23.52
N THR A 70 -7.83 -43.02 23.34
CA THR A 70 -8.57 -43.15 22.09
C THR A 70 -9.45 -41.93 21.82
N PHE A 71 -10.14 -41.39 22.85
CA PHE A 71 -10.91 -40.16 22.72
C PHE A 71 -10.04 -38.95 22.34
N TRP A 72 -8.88 -38.78 22.98
CA TRP A 72 -7.93 -37.72 22.63
C TRP A 72 -7.38 -37.86 21.21
N ALA A 73 -7.04 -39.08 20.78
CA ALA A 73 -6.54 -39.35 19.42
C ALA A 73 -7.59 -39.10 18.32
N VAL A 74 -8.87 -39.39 18.60
CA VAL A 74 -10.00 -39.03 17.70
C VAL A 74 -10.13 -37.51 17.58
N GLN A 75 -9.98 -36.77 18.69
CA GLN A 75 -10.06 -35.30 18.67
C GLN A 75 -8.91 -34.64 17.91
N GLN A 76 -7.72 -35.23 17.96
CA GLN A 76 -6.55 -34.77 17.19
C GLN A 76 -6.58 -35.22 15.71
N ARG A 77 -7.63 -35.93 15.28
CA ARG A 77 -7.75 -36.55 13.94
C ARG A 77 -6.62 -37.52 13.58
N ILE A 78 -5.99 -38.14 14.58
CA ILE A 78 -4.96 -39.17 14.37
C ILE A 78 -5.61 -40.51 13.99
N ILE A 79 -6.79 -40.81 14.55
CA ILE A 79 -7.59 -42.00 14.25
C ILE A 79 -8.92 -41.54 13.64
N PRO A 80 -9.37 -42.12 12.51
CA PRO A 80 -10.68 -41.81 11.94
C PRO A 80 -11.81 -42.20 12.90
N ASN A 81 -12.81 -41.33 13.06
CA ASN A 81 -13.96 -41.56 13.94
C ASN A 81 -14.76 -42.79 13.43
N PRO A 82 -14.80 -43.92 14.19
CA PRO A 82 -15.47 -45.13 13.73
C PRO A 82 -17.00 -45.02 13.76
N LEU A 83 -17.57 -44.03 14.48
CA LEU A 83 -19.00 -43.83 14.64
C LEU A 83 -19.39 -42.36 14.47
N PRO A 84 -19.47 -41.86 13.22
CA PRO A 84 -19.97 -40.52 12.96
C PRO A 84 -21.43 -40.39 13.42
N GLY A 85 -21.70 -39.55 14.43
CA GLY A 85 -23.05 -39.25 14.93
C GLY A 85 -23.29 -39.50 16.42
N ILE A 86 -22.56 -40.42 17.06
CA ILE A 86 -22.65 -40.67 18.51
C ILE A 86 -21.53 -39.94 19.26
N ILE A 87 -20.33 -39.90 18.67
CA ILE A 87 -19.18 -39.18 19.23
C ILE A 87 -19.17 -37.78 18.61
N PRO A 88 -19.35 -36.70 19.39
CA PRO A 88 -19.23 -35.34 18.88
C PRO A 88 -17.85 -35.15 18.25
N GLY A 89 -17.82 -34.70 17.00
CA GLY A 89 -16.58 -34.29 16.37
C GLY A 89 -15.98 -33.07 17.07
N PRO A 90 -14.69 -32.77 16.84
CA PRO A 90 -14.10 -31.54 17.34
C PRO A 90 -14.89 -30.34 16.80
N PRO A 91 -15.05 -29.27 17.61
CA PRO A 91 -15.74 -28.06 17.14
C PRO A 91 -15.07 -27.60 15.85
N ALA A 92 -15.87 -27.34 14.82
CA ALA A 92 -15.38 -26.79 13.58
C ALA A 92 -14.58 -25.52 13.93
N LYS A 93 -13.31 -25.46 13.51
CA LYS A 93 -12.54 -24.23 13.64
C LYS A 93 -13.35 -23.14 12.97
N ASN A 94 -13.60 -22.04 13.69
CA ASN A 94 -14.36 -20.94 13.15
C ASN A 94 -13.77 -20.56 11.78
N PRO A 95 -14.59 -20.41 10.73
CA PRO A 95 -14.08 -20.04 9.42
C PRO A 95 -13.18 -18.82 9.58
N ALA A 96 -11.98 -18.87 9.02
CA ALA A 96 -11.09 -17.73 9.02
C ALA A 96 -11.86 -16.52 8.46
N PRO A 97 -11.77 -15.32 9.09
CA PRO A 97 -12.39 -14.13 8.54
C PRO A 97 -12.01 -13.99 7.07
N LYS A 98 -13.01 -13.85 6.20
CA LYS A 98 -12.77 -13.66 4.78
C LYS A 98 -11.80 -12.47 4.62
N PRO A 99 -10.70 -12.61 3.85
CA PRO A 99 -9.78 -11.50 3.62
C PRO A 99 -10.56 -10.27 3.17
N ALA A 100 -10.28 -9.13 3.81
CA ALA A 100 -10.89 -7.87 3.41
C ALA A 100 -10.61 -7.63 1.91
N PRO A 101 -11.59 -7.13 1.14
CA PRO A 101 -11.38 -6.78 -0.25
C PRO A 101 -10.16 -5.87 -0.39
N ALA A 102 -9.26 -6.21 -1.32
CA ALA A 102 -8.11 -5.37 -1.60
C ALA A 102 -8.57 -3.94 -1.97
N PRO A 103 -7.87 -2.89 -1.50
CA PRO A 103 -8.17 -1.52 -1.89
C PRO A 103 -8.24 -1.40 -3.41
N LYS A 104 -9.30 -0.78 -3.93
CA LYS A 104 -9.45 -0.54 -5.36
C LYS A 104 -8.25 0.30 -5.84
N PRO A 105 -7.59 -0.05 -6.96
CA PRO A 105 -6.49 0.75 -7.51
C PRO A 105 -6.92 2.20 -7.68
N ALA A 106 -6.06 3.13 -7.25
CA ALA A 106 -6.29 4.55 -7.42
C ALA A 106 -6.48 4.87 -8.91
N PRO A 107 -7.42 5.77 -9.28
CA PRO A 107 -7.60 6.17 -10.66
C PRO A 107 -6.30 6.78 -11.22
N LYS A 108 -5.96 6.37 -12.44
CA LYS A 108 -4.77 6.87 -13.14
C LYS A 108 -4.89 8.40 -13.30
N PRO A 109 -3.82 9.17 -13.03
CA PRO A 109 -3.83 10.62 -13.25
C PRO A 109 -4.30 10.96 -14.66
N ALA A 110 -5.20 11.95 -14.75
CA ALA A 110 -5.68 12.42 -16.04
C ALA A 110 -4.52 12.96 -16.89
N PRO A 111 -4.53 12.74 -18.22
CA PRO A 111 -3.53 13.30 -19.11
C PRO A 111 -3.44 14.82 -18.97
N ALA A 112 -2.22 15.35 -18.94
CA ALA A 112 -2.00 16.80 -18.89
C ALA A 112 -2.66 17.48 -20.12
N PRO A 113 -3.24 18.68 -19.94
CA PRO A 113 -3.82 19.44 -21.05
C PRO A 113 -2.78 19.69 -22.13
N LYS A 114 -3.17 19.50 -23.40
CA LYS A 114 -2.30 19.78 -24.54
C LYS A 114 -2.00 21.30 -24.59
N PRO A 115 -0.74 21.72 -24.85
CA PRO A 115 -0.40 23.13 -24.97
C PRO A 115 -1.28 23.84 -26.00
N ALA A 116 -1.72 25.05 -25.66
CA ALA A 116 -2.50 25.87 -26.56
C ALA A 116 -1.70 26.19 -27.84
N PRO A 117 -2.35 26.23 -29.02
CA PRO A 117 -1.70 26.61 -30.26
C PRO A 117 -1.05 27.99 -30.16
N ALA A 118 0.16 28.14 -30.70
CA ALA A 118 0.85 29.42 -30.74
C ALA A 118 0.04 30.46 -31.54
N PRO A 119 0.07 31.75 -31.15
CA PRO A 119 -0.58 32.82 -31.90
C PRO A 119 -0.08 32.87 -33.34
N LYS A 120 -1.01 33.05 -34.28
CA LYS A 120 -0.67 33.17 -35.70
C LYS A 120 0.11 34.48 -35.92
N PRO A 121 1.21 34.47 -36.71
CA PRO A 121 1.97 35.68 -37.01
C PRO A 121 1.08 36.79 -37.59
N ALA A 122 1.30 38.02 -37.15
CA ALA A 122 0.60 39.18 -37.67
C ALA A 122 0.87 39.34 -39.18
N PRO A 123 -0.11 39.81 -39.98
CA PRO A 123 0.08 40.08 -41.39
C PRO A 123 1.23 41.08 -41.60
N ALA A 124 2.07 40.82 -42.60
CA ALA A 124 3.13 41.74 -42.98
C ALA A 124 2.53 43.09 -43.45
N PRO A 125 3.20 44.23 -43.18
CA PRO A 125 2.77 45.54 -43.66
C PRO A 125 2.60 45.54 -45.19
N ALA A 126 1.54 46.17 -45.67
CA ALA A 126 1.30 46.32 -47.10
C ALA A 126 2.48 47.08 -47.76
N PRO A 127 2.88 46.71 -48.99
CA PRO A 127 3.93 47.43 -49.71
C PRO A 127 3.55 48.89 -49.91
N LYS A 128 4.43 49.81 -49.51
CA LYS A 128 4.30 51.23 -49.89
C LYS A 128 4.42 51.32 -51.42
N GLN A 129 3.52 52.07 -52.05
CA GLN A 129 3.55 52.27 -53.50
C GLN A 129 4.90 52.84 -53.92
N ALA A 130 5.52 52.21 -54.92
CA ALA A 130 6.76 52.71 -55.50
C ALA A 130 6.50 54.07 -56.17
N PRO A 131 7.46 55.01 -56.14
CA PRO A 131 7.33 56.29 -56.83
C PRO A 131 7.02 56.08 -58.31
N ALA A 132 5.98 56.74 -58.81
CA ALA A 132 5.75 56.82 -60.24
C ALA A 132 6.90 57.63 -60.89
N PRO A 133 7.26 57.34 -62.15
CA PRO A 133 8.29 58.09 -62.85
C PRO A 133 7.94 59.58 -62.90
N ALA A 134 8.93 60.43 -62.57
CA ALA A 134 8.77 61.87 -62.51
C ALA A 134 8.28 62.41 -63.87
N ARG A 135 7.16 63.13 -63.86
CA ARG A 135 6.58 63.67 -65.11
C ARG A 135 7.20 65.02 -65.44
N SER A 136 7.75 65.15 -66.64
CA SER A 136 8.41 66.37 -67.12
C SER A 136 7.39 67.43 -67.57
N GLY A 137 6.67 68.02 -66.62
CA GLY A 137 5.87 69.22 -66.86
C GLY A 137 6.68 70.51 -66.78
N LYS A 138 6.19 71.58 -67.41
CA LYS A 138 6.81 72.91 -67.31
C LYS A 138 6.64 73.44 -65.89
N LEU A 139 7.75 73.56 -65.15
CA LEU A 139 7.75 74.13 -63.82
C LEU A 139 7.48 75.64 -63.85
N PRO A 140 6.63 76.17 -62.96
CA PRO A 140 6.45 77.61 -62.78
C PRO A 140 7.75 78.33 -62.36
N ALA A 141 7.88 79.62 -62.68
CA ALA A 141 9.09 80.41 -62.39
C ALA A 141 9.43 80.51 -60.90
N ASN A 142 8.43 80.37 -60.03
CA ASN A 142 8.55 80.34 -58.57
C ASN A 142 8.86 78.93 -58.02
N GLY A 143 9.16 77.95 -58.88
CA GLY A 143 9.56 76.59 -58.51
C GLY A 143 8.44 75.70 -57.95
N HIS A 144 7.25 76.24 -57.72
CA HIS A 144 6.09 75.52 -57.18
C HIS A 144 4.77 76.00 -57.78
N TYR A 145 3.77 75.11 -57.84
CA TYR A 145 2.44 75.49 -58.32
C TYR A 145 1.72 76.37 -57.29
N LYS A 146 0.89 77.32 -57.75
CA LYS A 146 0.09 78.16 -56.85
C LYS A 146 -1.04 77.36 -56.21
N SER A 147 -1.63 76.42 -56.95
CA SER A 147 -2.73 75.56 -56.49
C SER A 147 -2.77 74.22 -57.23
N CYS A 148 -3.47 73.23 -56.67
CA CYS A 148 -3.70 71.96 -57.34
C CYS A 148 -4.46 72.07 -58.67
N ALA A 149 -5.30 73.09 -58.83
CA ALA A 149 -5.95 73.36 -60.11
C ALA A 149 -4.95 73.73 -61.21
N GLU A 150 -3.88 74.45 -60.86
CA GLU A 150 -2.80 74.77 -61.80
C GLU A 150 -1.98 73.54 -62.17
N ALA A 151 -1.62 72.73 -61.17
CA ALA A 151 -0.90 71.47 -61.37
C ALA A 151 -1.71 70.48 -62.24
N ARG A 152 -3.03 70.38 -62.03
CA ARG A 152 -3.92 69.53 -62.84
C ARG A 152 -4.02 70.04 -64.27
N ARG A 153 -4.14 71.35 -64.48
CA ARG A 153 -4.11 71.97 -65.82
C ARG A 153 -2.78 71.73 -66.55
N ALA A 154 -1.69 71.65 -65.80
CA ALA A 154 -0.36 71.31 -66.33
C ALA A 154 -0.14 69.80 -66.53
N GLY A 155 -1.08 68.94 -66.10
CA GLY A 155 -1.00 67.48 -66.28
C GLY A 155 0.02 66.76 -65.38
N VAL A 156 0.49 67.43 -64.32
CA VAL A 156 1.58 66.91 -63.46
C VAL A 156 1.11 66.28 -62.15
N THR A 157 -0.19 66.17 -61.90
CA THR A 157 -0.74 65.60 -60.65
C THR A 157 -0.93 64.08 -60.74
N PRO A 158 -0.68 63.30 -59.66
CA PRO A 158 -0.24 63.74 -58.32
C PRO A 158 1.23 64.18 -58.30
N ILE A 159 1.56 65.18 -57.49
CA ILE A 159 2.95 65.68 -57.33
C ILE A 159 3.54 65.07 -56.07
N TYR A 160 4.61 64.30 -56.19
CA TYR A 160 5.25 63.68 -55.04
C TYR A 160 6.20 64.64 -54.31
N SER A 161 6.41 64.42 -53.01
CA SER A 161 7.30 65.22 -52.15
C SER A 161 8.75 65.39 -52.64
N HIS A 162 9.21 64.48 -53.49
CA HIS A 162 10.55 64.50 -54.10
C HIS A 162 10.59 65.17 -55.48
N GLU A 163 9.44 65.58 -56.02
CA GLU A 163 9.36 66.21 -57.34
C GLU A 163 9.45 67.74 -57.27
N PRO A 164 10.09 68.38 -58.27
CA PRO A 164 10.06 69.82 -58.41
C PRO A 164 8.60 70.27 -58.63
N GLY A 165 8.14 71.22 -57.82
CA GLY A 165 6.75 71.67 -57.85
C GLY A 165 5.97 71.38 -56.58
N TYR A 166 6.46 70.46 -55.74
CA TYR A 166 5.83 70.11 -54.47
C TYR A 166 5.89 71.25 -53.45
N ARG A 167 4.83 71.36 -52.66
CA ARG A 167 4.76 72.22 -51.46
C ARG A 167 3.81 71.56 -50.47
N SER A 168 4.19 71.46 -49.20
CA SER A 168 3.35 70.86 -48.14
C SER A 168 2.00 71.55 -47.93
N LYS A 169 1.78 72.74 -48.48
CA LYS A 169 0.47 73.43 -48.49
C LYS A 169 -0.47 72.95 -49.61
N LEU A 170 0.03 72.18 -50.58
CA LEU A 170 -0.75 71.54 -51.65
C LEU A 170 -1.13 70.10 -51.29
N ASP A 171 -0.40 69.52 -50.35
CA ASP A 171 -0.67 68.24 -49.71
C ASP A 171 -1.61 68.49 -48.52
N ARG A 172 -2.84 67.98 -48.60
CA ARG A 172 -3.90 68.29 -47.63
C ARG A 172 -3.81 67.39 -46.40
N ASP A 173 -3.37 66.15 -46.59
CA ASP A 173 -3.31 65.09 -45.58
C ASP A 173 -1.89 64.85 -45.06
N GLY A 174 -0.87 65.39 -45.73
CA GLY A 174 0.52 65.36 -45.29
C GLY A 174 1.23 64.04 -45.58
N ASP A 175 0.71 63.25 -46.51
CA ASP A 175 1.23 61.92 -46.83
C ASP A 175 2.42 61.95 -47.81
N GLY A 176 2.74 63.14 -48.35
CA GLY A 176 3.79 63.36 -49.33
C GLY A 176 3.34 63.27 -50.79
N VAL A 177 2.03 63.26 -51.04
CA VAL A 177 1.41 63.28 -52.37
C VAL A 177 0.49 64.49 -52.50
N ALA A 178 0.97 65.56 -53.11
CA ALA A 178 0.17 66.75 -53.33
C ALA A 178 -0.81 66.57 -54.51
N CYS A 179 -2.01 67.13 -54.36
CA CYS A 179 -3.01 67.25 -55.42
C CYS A 179 -3.56 65.94 -55.99
N GLU A 180 -3.72 64.94 -55.11
CA GLU A 180 -4.67 63.83 -55.27
C GLU A 180 -6.11 64.28 -55.64
#